data_AF-A0A920GHW1-F1
#
_entry.id   AF-A0A920GHW1-F1
#
_cell.length_a   1.000
_cell.length_b   1.000
_cell.length_c   1.000
_cell.angle_alpha   90.00
_cell.angle_beta   90.00
_cell.angle_gamma   90.00
#
_symmetry.space_group_name_H-M   'P 1'
#
loop_
_entity.id
_entity.type
_entity.pdbx_description
1 polymer ?
#
loop_
_entity_poly.entity_id
_entity_poly.type
_entity_poly.pdbx_seq_one_letter_code
_entity_poly.pdbx_strand_id
1 'polypeptide(L)'
;MFSLNPFVELSNLIPVIAMQSFVILMFVLVLGGTVYDMIEKQNATYFFRNWRKSKLSKVKDISFNQMIVIIFKTITVDVFSAAEFCSFKRRLAHLFTFYGFIGYVITTVIMVFSYLPETSKTPEIIPIVWYLSALLISVGCYWFWFFIRVDVAAEGNARLRFIQADIFVLSLAISSTLAILWGVTQISNPFYSNILLVLYLVSNLILFGSIPWSKFAHMFYKPGASLQKRVAQADGSNRNLPEPADKPAIYGTVKRVPRNY
;
A
#
# COMPACT_ATOMS: atom_id res chain seq x y z
N MET A 1 26.26 -8.24 -6.67
CA MET A 1 25.19 -8.72 -5.75
C MET A 1 23.86 -8.06 -6.05
N PHE A 2 23.73 -6.74 -5.93
CA PHE A 2 22.45 -6.04 -6.20
C PHE A 2 22.01 -5.99 -7.67
N SER A 3 22.92 -6.27 -8.61
CA SER A 3 22.65 -6.39 -10.05
C SER A 3 22.35 -7.82 -10.50
N LEU A 4 22.45 -8.80 -9.60
CA LEU A 4 22.18 -10.21 -9.90
C LEU A 4 20.75 -10.55 -9.54
N ASN A 5 20.09 -11.34 -10.38
CA ASN A 5 18.74 -11.82 -10.14
C ASN A 5 18.75 -12.89 -9.04
N PRO A 6 18.25 -12.60 -7.83
CA PRO A 6 18.31 -13.55 -6.70
C PRO A 6 17.44 -14.80 -6.93
N PHE A 7 16.45 -14.72 -7.82
CA PHE A 7 15.57 -15.85 -8.14
C PHE A 7 16.23 -16.88 -9.06
N VAL A 8 17.30 -16.51 -9.78
CA VAL A 8 18.03 -17.48 -10.61
C VAL A 8 18.77 -18.47 -9.73
N GLU A 9 19.51 -18.01 -8.73
CA GLU A 9 20.17 -18.91 -7.78
C GLU A 9 19.14 -19.79 -7.04
N LEU A 10 17.96 -19.24 -6.77
CA LEU A 10 16.86 -20.01 -6.20
C LEU A 10 16.35 -21.11 -7.13
N SER A 11 16.40 -20.89 -8.46
CA SER A 11 15.94 -21.88 -9.45
C SER A 11 16.78 -23.16 -9.48
N ASN A 12 17.99 -23.11 -8.92
CA ASN A 12 18.84 -24.30 -8.72
C ASN A 12 18.31 -25.22 -7.60
N LEU A 13 17.51 -24.68 -6.67
CA LEU A 13 16.94 -25.41 -5.53
C LEU A 13 15.44 -25.67 -5.69
N ILE A 14 14.69 -24.69 -6.19
CA ILE A 14 13.24 -24.71 -6.30
C ILE A 14 12.86 -24.67 -7.78
N PRO A 15 11.98 -25.57 -8.26
CA PRO A 15 11.51 -25.53 -9.65
C PRO A 15 10.89 -24.17 -10.02
N VAL A 16 11.15 -23.70 -11.25
CA VAL A 16 10.60 -22.43 -11.77
C VAL A 16 9.07 -22.37 -11.65
N ILE A 17 8.40 -23.49 -11.94
CA ILE A 17 6.94 -23.61 -11.82
C ILE A 17 6.44 -23.37 -10.39
N ALA A 18 7.19 -23.78 -9.37
CA ALA A 18 6.81 -23.57 -7.98
C ALA A 18 6.93 -22.10 -7.58
N MET A 19 7.97 -21.39 -8.05
CA MET A 19 8.11 -19.95 -7.84
C MET A 19 7.00 -19.15 -8.54
N GLN A 20 6.68 -19.49 -9.79
CA GLN A 20 5.57 -18.86 -10.52
C GLN A 20 4.23 -19.11 -9.82
N SER A 21 3.98 -20.36 -9.40
CA SER A 21 2.77 -20.74 -8.66
C SER A 21 2.65 -19.99 -7.33
N PHE A 22 3.77 -19.79 -6.62
CA PHE A 22 3.78 -19.01 -5.38
C PHE A 22 3.39 -17.55 -5.64
N VAL A 23 3.94 -16.92 -6.68
CA VAL A 23 3.55 -15.55 -7.05
C VAL A 23 2.07 -15.48 -7.44
N ILE A 24 1.56 -16.43 -8.22
CA ILE A 24 0.13 -16.51 -8.57
C ILE A 24 -0.73 -16.66 -7.31
N LEU A 25 -0.34 -17.52 -6.38
CA LEU A 25 -1.02 -17.69 -5.10
C LEU A 25 -1.09 -16.36 -4.33
N MET A 26 -0.01 -15.56 -4.33
CA MET A 26 -0.03 -14.25 -3.66
C MET A 26 -1.05 -13.31 -4.31
N PHE A 27 -1.16 -13.29 -5.64
CA PHE A 27 -2.19 -12.51 -6.33
C PHE A 27 -3.61 -13.00 -5.99
N VAL A 28 -3.83 -14.31 -5.92
CA VAL A 28 -5.12 -14.89 -5.52
C VAL A 28 -5.47 -14.50 -4.09
N LEU A 29 -4.51 -14.55 -3.16
CA LEU A 29 -4.71 -14.10 -1.78
C LEU A 29 -5.04 -12.61 -1.70
N VAL A 30 -4.39 -11.77 -2.51
CA VAL A 30 -4.69 -10.34 -2.60
C VAL A 30 -6.12 -10.09 -3.06
N LEU A 31 -6.52 -10.69 -4.18
CA LEU A 31 -7.85 -10.53 -4.75
C LEU A 31 -8.92 -11.12 -3.83
N GLY A 32 -8.76 -12.38 -3.42
CA GLY A 32 -9.70 -13.09 -2.56
C GLY A 32 -9.84 -12.44 -1.18
N GLY A 33 -8.72 -12.07 -0.55
CA GLY A 33 -8.72 -11.40 0.75
C GLY A 33 -9.37 -10.02 0.69
N THR A 34 -9.15 -9.26 -0.39
CA THR A 34 -9.78 -7.94 -0.57
C THR A 34 -11.29 -8.07 -0.81
N VAL A 35 -11.72 -9.03 -1.65
CA VAL A 35 -13.14 -9.30 -1.88
C VAL A 35 -13.82 -9.73 -0.58
N TYR A 36 -13.20 -10.65 0.16
CA TYR A 36 -13.72 -11.11 1.45
C TYR A 36 -13.83 -9.94 2.45
N ASP A 37 -12.79 -9.10 2.58
CA ASP A 37 -12.81 -7.89 3.42
C ASP A 37 -13.99 -6.96 3.07
N MET A 38 -14.20 -6.73 1.77
CA MET A 38 -15.28 -5.87 1.28
C MET A 38 -16.67 -6.42 1.61
N ILE A 39 -16.85 -7.74 1.56
CA ILE A 39 -18.09 -8.43 1.90
C ILE A 39 -18.32 -8.37 3.41
N GLU A 40 -17.34 -8.79 4.20
CA GLU A 40 -17.43 -8.88 5.66
C GLU A 40 -17.69 -7.52 6.29
N LYS A 41 -16.94 -6.49 5.86
CA LYS A 41 -17.08 -5.11 6.39
C LYS A 41 -18.21 -4.33 5.71
N GLN A 42 -18.92 -4.95 4.76
CA GLN A 42 -19.98 -4.34 3.95
C GLN A 42 -19.58 -3.01 3.27
N ASN A 43 -18.28 -2.77 3.08
CA ASN A 43 -17.74 -1.49 2.60
C ASN A 43 -18.37 -1.06 1.27
N ALA A 44 -18.54 -2.02 0.34
CA ALA A 44 -19.19 -1.77 -0.95
C ALA A 44 -20.66 -1.37 -0.79
N THR A 45 -21.41 -2.07 0.06
CA THR A 45 -22.83 -1.80 0.34
C THR A 45 -23.01 -0.39 0.89
N TYR A 46 -22.19 -0.01 1.88
CA TYR A 46 -22.20 1.35 2.44
C TYR A 46 -21.82 2.41 1.40
N PHE A 47 -20.80 2.13 0.57
CA PHE A 47 -20.38 3.01 -0.50
C PHE A 47 -21.51 3.29 -1.50
N PHE A 48 -22.14 2.25 -2.05
CA PHE A 48 -23.22 2.41 -3.02
C PHE A 48 -24.46 3.08 -2.42
N ARG A 49 -24.80 2.77 -1.17
CA ARG A 49 -25.91 3.43 -0.47
C ARG A 49 -25.64 4.92 -0.31
N ASN A 50 -24.44 5.29 0.13
CA ASN A 50 -24.05 6.70 0.26
C ASN A 50 -24.00 7.40 -1.09
N TRP A 51 -23.55 6.72 -2.15
CA TRP A 51 -23.50 7.26 -3.50
C TRP A 51 -24.90 7.58 -4.04
N ARG A 52 -25.85 6.66 -3.88
CA ARG A 52 -27.26 6.88 -4.23
C ARG A 52 -27.85 8.05 -3.46
N LYS A 53 -27.61 8.11 -2.14
CA LYS A 53 -28.07 9.23 -1.30
C LYS A 53 -27.51 10.57 -1.78
N SER A 54 -26.21 10.64 -2.07
CA SER A 54 -25.56 11.85 -2.60
C SER A 54 -26.18 12.31 -3.91
N LYS A 55 -26.45 11.37 -4.83
CA LYS A 55 -27.10 11.68 -6.12
C LYS A 55 -28.50 12.25 -5.97
N LEU A 56 -29.26 11.83 -4.94
CA LEU A 56 -30.59 12.37 -4.66
C LEU A 56 -30.53 13.77 -4.04
N SER A 57 -29.43 14.10 -3.37
CA SER A 57 -29.20 15.42 -2.73
C SER A 57 -28.36 16.36 -3.60
N LYS A 58 -28.18 16.06 -4.89
CA LYS A 58 -27.43 16.93 -5.82
C LYS A 58 -28.16 18.27 -6.00
N VAL A 59 -27.40 19.36 -6.00
CA VAL A 59 -27.91 20.71 -6.27
C VAL A 59 -27.79 21.05 -7.76
N LYS A 60 -26.78 20.48 -8.44
CA LYS A 60 -26.56 20.65 -9.87
C LYS A 60 -26.02 19.39 -10.53
N ASP A 61 -26.24 19.29 -11.83
CA ASP A 61 -25.66 18.21 -12.63
C ASP A 61 -24.21 18.48 -13.00
N ILE A 62 -23.41 17.41 -13.01
CA ILE A 62 -22.01 17.44 -13.43
C ILE A 62 -21.94 17.00 -14.89
N SER A 63 -21.30 17.80 -15.73
CA SER A 63 -21.09 17.42 -17.13
C SER A 63 -20.08 16.28 -17.27
N PHE A 64 -20.13 15.57 -18.41
CA PHE A 64 -19.20 14.48 -18.69
C PHE A 64 -17.72 14.92 -18.59
N ASN A 65 -17.39 16.10 -19.13
CA ASN A 65 -16.04 16.65 -19.08
C ASN A 65 -15.59 16.95 -17.64
N GLN A 66 -16.48 17.50 -16.81
CA GLN A 66 -16.18 17.74 -15.40
C GLN A 66 -15.96 16.42 -14.64
N MET A 67 -16.74 15.37 -14.94
CA MET A 67 -16.56 14.05 -14.34
C MET A 67 -15.18 13.47 -14.66
N ILE A 68 -14.72 13.59 -15.91
CA ILE A 68 -13.36 13.16 -16.30
C ILE A 68 -12.30 13.92 -15.51
N VAL A 69 -12.42 15.25 -15.40
CA VAL A 69 -11.48 16.08 -14.63
C VAL A 69 -11.45 15.64 -13.16
N ILE A 70 -12.60 15.33 -12.57
CA ILE A 70 -12.70 14.85 -11.19
C ILE A 70 -11.98 13.50 -11.03
N ILE A 71 -12.23 12.54 -11.93
CA ILE A 71 -11.58 11.22 -11.90
C ILE A 71 -10.06 11.38 -12.02
N PHE A 72 -9.60 12.17 -12.99
CA PHE A 72 -8.18 12.44 -13.19
C PHE A 72 -7.55 13.08 -11.95
N LYS A 73 -8.23 14.04 -11.34
CA LYS A 73 -7.79 14.69 -10.10
C LYS A 73 -7.75 13.70 -8.94
N THR A 74 -8.73 12.80 -8.80
CA THR A 74 -8.70 11.76 -7.77
C THR A 74 -7.48 10.85 -7.93
N ILE A 75 -7.22 10.38 -9.14
CA ILE A 75 -6.08 9.48 -9.40
C ILE A 75 -4.75 10.21 -9.12
N THR A 76 -4.55 11.37 -9.74
CA THR A 76 -3.25 12.07 -9.66
C THR A 76 -2.99 12.65 -8.27
N VAL A 77 -4.00 13.26 -7.64
CA VAL A 77 -3.83 13.96 -6.35
C VAL A 77 -3.99 13.00 -5.18
N ASP A 78 -5.06 12.21 -5.15
CA ASP A 78 -5.38 11.40 -3.96
C ASP A 78 -4.65 10.06 -3.96
N VAL A 79 -4.51 9.40 -5.12
CA VAL A 79 -3.81 8.10 -5.22
C VAL A 79 -2.30 8.30 -5.36
N PHE A 80 -1.84 8.90 -6.46
CA PHE A 80 -0.40 8.96 -6.77
C PHE A 80 0.40 9.86 -5.85
N SER A 81 -0.18 10.98 -5.44
CA SER A 81 0.52 11.93 -4.59
C SER A 81 0.18 11.76 -3.11
N ALA A 82 -0.78 10.89 -2.77
CA ALA A 82 -1.28 10.69 -1.40
C ALA A 82 -1.63 12.01 -0.68
N ALA A 83 -2.15 13.00 -1.42
CA ALA A 83 -2.40 14.36 -0.91
C ALA A 83 -3.47 14.43 0.17
N GLU A 84 -4.26 13.36 0.36
CA GLU A 84 -5.17 13.26 1.49
C GLU A 84 -4.44 13.31 2.85
N PHE A 85 -3.15 13.01 2.89
CA PHE A 85 -2.38 13.13 4.10
C PHE A 85 -1.92 14.57 4.33
N CYS A 86 -2.53 15.22 5.33
CA CYS A 86 -2.14 16.57 5.75
C CYS A 86 -0.73 16.63 6.38
N SER A 87 -0.23 15.52 6.95
CA SER A 87 1.11 15.44 7.53
C SER A 87 2.13 15.07 6.46
N PHE A 88 3.12 15.94 6.24
CA PHE A 88 4.21 15.68 5.30
C PHE A 88 4.96 14.39 5.63
N LYS A 89 5.25 14.13 6.91
CA LYS A 89 5.93 12.89 7.34
C LYS A 89 5.10 11.64 7.00
N ARG A 90 3.79 11.67 7.28
CA ARG A 90 2.88 10.56 6.97
C ARG A 90 2.74 10.35 5.47
N ARG A 91 2.65 11.45 4.71
CA ARG A 91 2.60 11.42 3.25
C ARG A 91 3.86 10.78 2.67
N LEU A 92 5.03 11.24 3.08
CA LEU A 92 6.30 10.72 2.55
C LEU A 92 6.53 9.24 2.90
N ALA A 93 6.28 8.84 4.15
CA ALA A 93 6.36 7.43 4.55
C ALA A 93 5.41 6.57 3.70
N HIS A 94 4.17 7.03 3.47
CA HIS A 94 3.22 6.32 2.62
C HIS A 94 3.69 6.22 1.16
N LEU A 95 4.27 7.29 0.59
CA LEU A 95 4.77 7.28 -0.78
C LEU A 95 5.95 6.30 -0.94
N PHE A 96 6.87 6.23 0.04
CA PHE A 96 7.94 5.23 0.03
C PHE A 96 7.39 3.81 0.07
N THR A 97 6.45 3.54 0.96
CA THR A 97 5.84 2.20 1.04
C THR A 97 5.04 1.86 -0.23
N PHE A 98 4.27 2.80 -0.76
CA PHE A 98 3.41 2.59 -1.94
C PHE A 98 4.21 2.34 -3.21
N TYR A 99 5.13 3.25 -3.58
CA TYR A 99 5.94 3.10 -4.79
C TYR A 99 7.01 2.01 -4.63
N GLY A 100 7.54 1.85 -3.42
CA GLY A 100 8.40 0.71 -3.08
C GLY A 100 7.66 -0.60 -3.34
N PHE A 101 6.44 -0.77 -2.83
CA PHE A 101 5.65 -1.98 -3.03
C PHE A 101 5.33 -2.25 -4.50
N ILE A 102 4.91 -1.23 -5.27
CA ILE A 102 4.64 -1.38 -6.70
C ILE A 102 5.89 -1.83 -7.46
N GLY A 103 7.01 -1.13 -7.28
CA GLY A 103 8.25 -1.48 -7.95
C GLY A 103 8.75 -2.88 -7.56
N TYR A 104 8.61 -3.25 -6.29
CA TYR A 104 8.98 -4.55 -5.76
C TYR A 104 8.17 -5.69 -6.39
N VAL A 105 6.84 -5.54 -6.45
CA VAL A 105 5.95 -6.55 -7.05
C VAL A 105 6.21 -6.66 -8.56
N ILE A 106 6.28 -5.54 -9.28
CA ILE A 106 6.50 -5.53 -10.73
C ILE A 106 7.83 -6.22 -11.08
N THR A 107 8.92 -5.84 -10.41
CA THR A 107 10.24 -6.43 -10.67
C THR A 107 10.31 -7.89 -10.25
N THR A 108 9.63 -8.31 -9.18
CA THR A 108 9.48 -9.73 -8.81
C THR A 108 8.80 -10.52 -9.92
N VAL A 109 7.65 -10.04 -10.42
CA VAL A 109 6.91 -10.69 -11.52
C VAL A 109 7.79 -10.78 -12.77
N ILE A 110 8.42 -9.69 -13.17
CA ILE A 110 9.31 -9.67 -14.35
C ILE A 110 10.44 -10.69 -14.20
N MET A 111 11.13 -10.72 -13.05
CA MET A 111 12.24 -11.66 -12.84
C MET A 111 11.78 -13.11 -12.85
N VAL A 112 10.68 -13.44 -12.16
CA VAL A 112 10.19 -14.82 -11.99
C VAL A 112 9.55 -15.37 -13.27
N PHE A 113 8.82 -14.55 -14.04
CA PHE A 113 8.11 -15.00 -15.23
C PHE A 113 8.91 -14.86 -16.53
N SER A 114 9.80 -13.88 -16.62
CA SER A 114 10.48 -13.56 -17.89
C SER A 114 11.95 -13.94 -17.93
N TYR A 115 12.62 -14.09 -16.77
CA TYR A 115 14.08 -14.19 -16.71
C TYR A 115 14.64 -15.38 -15.92
N LEU A 116 13.80 -16.37 -15.59
CA LEU A 116 14.26 -17.66 -15.07
C LEU A 116 14.43 -18.69 -16.20
N PRO A 117 15.41 -19.62 -16.11
CA PRO A 117 16.39 -19.80 -15.02
C PRO A 117 17.75 -19.13 -15.27
N GLU A 118 17.91 -18.28 -16.28
CA GLU A 118 19.22 -17.81 -16.73
C GLU A 118 19.53 -16.35 -16.32
N THR A 119 20.58 -16.15 -15.50
CA THR A 119 21.00 -14.82 -15.04
C THR A 119 21.39 -13.88 -16.18
N SER A 120 22.07 -14.39 -17.21
CA SER A 120 22.59 -13.60 -18.35
C SER A 120 21.51 -12.87 -19.14
N LYS A 121 20.24 -13.31 -19.02
CA LYS A 121 19.10 -12.68 -19.68
C LYS A 121 18.50 -11.52 -18.89
N THR A 122 18.73 -11.45 -17.57
CA THR A 122 18.11 -10.41 -16.73
C THR A 122 18.85 -9.09 -16.90
N PRO A 123 18.19 -8.00 -17.34
CA PRO A 123 18.82 -6.68 -17.35
C PRO A 123 19.16 -6.24 -15.93
N GLU A 124 20.39 -5.77 -15.69
CA GLU A 124 20.90 -5.43 -14.36
C GLU A 124 20.04 -4.40 -13.62
N ILE A 125 19.37 -3.51 -14.36
CA ILE A 125 18.46 -2.52 -13.78
C ILE A 125 17.28 -3.15 -13.04
N ILE A 126 16.83 -4.34 -13.44
CA ILE A 126 15.65 -4.99 -12.84
C ILE A 126 15.92 -5.43 -11.39
N PRO A 127 16.97 -6.22 -11.07
CA PRO A 127 17.32 -6.52 -9.69
C PRO A 127 17.66 -5.27 -8.86
N ILE A 128 18.33 -4.27 -9.46
CA ILE A 128 18.65 -3.02 -8.75
C ILE A 128 17.37 -2.30 -8.30
N VAL A 129 16.38 -2.18 -9.19
CA VAL A 129 15.07 -1.60 -8.85
C VAL A 129 14.36 -2.46 -7.79
N TRP A 130 14.45 -3.79 -7.86
CA TRP A 130 13.87 -4.68 -6.84
C TRP A 130 14.43 -4.42 -5.43
N TYR A 131 15.75 -4.33 -5.28
CA TYR A 131 16.39 -4.03 -4.00
C TYR A 131 16.09 -2.61 -3.51
N LEU A 132 16.13 -1.62 -4.41
CA LEU A 132 15.77 -0.24 -4.07
C LEU A 132 14.32 -0.14 -3.61
N SER A 133 13.40 -0.81 -4.30
CA SER A 133 12.00 -0.90 -3.94
C SER A 133 11.80 -1.56 -2.58
N ALA A 134 12.47 -2.68 -2.30
CA ALA A 134 12.43 -3.33 -0.98
C ALA A 134 12.95 -2.39 0.13
N LEU A 135 14.03 -1.64 -0.15
CA LEU A 135 14.58 -0.66 0.79
C LEU A 135 13.60 0.48 1.06
N LEU A 136 12.95 1.02 0.02
CA LEU A 136 11.91 2.05 0.17
C LEU A 136 10.74 1.55 1.03
N ILE A 137 10.31 0.31 0.85
CA ILE A 137 9.30 -0.33 1.70
C ILE A 137 9.78 -0.36 3.14
N SER A 138 10.97 -0.91 3.41
CA SER A 138 11.52 -1.01 4.77
C SER A 138 11.63 0.36 5.43
N VAL A 139 12.18 1.36 4.74
CA VAL A 139 12.30 2.74 5.25
C VAL A 139 10.92 3.32 5.57
N GLY A 140 9.95 3.22 4.65
CA GLY A 140 8.60 3.74 4.86
C GLY A 140 7.88 3.05 6.03
N CYS A 141 7.97 1.72 6.12
CA CYS A 141 7.33 0.94 7.18
C CYS A 141 7.96 1.17 8.55
N TYR A 142 9.29 1.14 8.68
CA TYR A 142 9.95 1.39 9.96
C TYR A 142 9.77 2.84 10.41
N TRP A 143 9.81 3.80 9.46
CA TRP A 143 9.51 5.18 9.79
C TRP A 143 8.08 5.34 10.32
N PHE A 144 7.11 4.69 9.67
CA PHE A 144 5.74 4.66 10.16
C PHE A 144 5.64 4.05 11.57
N TRP A 145 6.20 2.86 11.74
CA TRP A 145 6.10 2.06 12.97
C TRP A 145 6.69 2.78 14.19
N PHE A 146 7.91 3.32 14.08
CA PHE A 146 8.61 3.87 15.23
C PHE A 146 8.27 5.33 15.52
N PHE A 147 7.82 6.11 14.52
CA PHE A 147 7.74 7.58 14.67
C PHE A 147 6.41 8.22 14.27
N ILE A 148 5.58 7.58 13.45
CA ILE A 148 4.36 8.21 12.89
C ILE A 148 3.07 7.59 13.45
N ARG A 149 3.14 6.38 14.01
CA ARG A 149 2.03 5.71 14.69
C ARG A 149 1.33 6.65 15.68
N VAL A 150 0.07 6.96 15.38
CA VAL A 150 -0.72 7.94 16.12
C VAL A 150 -1.01 7.47 17.54
N ASP A 151 -1.28 6.18 17.69
CA ASP A 151 -1.53 5.54 18.98
C ASP A 151 -0.31 5.61 19.91
N VAL A 152 0.91 5.68 19.37
CA VAL A 152 2.12 5.89 20.15
C VAL A 152 2.42 7.37 20.34
N ALA A 153 2.53 8.12 19.24
CA ALA A 153 3.01 9.51 19.26
C ALA A 153 2.00 10.50 19.87
N ALA A 154 0.70 10.26 19.72
CA ALA A 154 -0.35 11.16 20.18
C ALA A 154 -1.12 10.62 21.38
N GLU A 155 -1.37 9.30 21.43
CA GLU A 155 -2.14 8.65 22.51
C GLU A 155 -1.27 8.08 23.63
N GLY A 156 0.06 8.08 23.47
CA GLY A 156 1.00 7.70 24.53
C GLY A 156 1.08 6.20 24.82
N ASN A 157 0.59 5.35 23.91
CA ASN A 157 0.74 3.91 24.06
C ASN A 157 2.20 3.46 23.92
N ALA A 158 2.52 2.30 24.49
CA ALA A 158 3.85 1.71 24.38
C ALA A 158 4.26 1.50 22.90
N ARG A 159 5.52 1.83 22.56
CA ARG A 159 6.04 1.75 21.18
C ARG A 159 5.96 0.34 20.56
N LEU A 160 6.05 -0.69 21.40
CA LEU A 160 5.99 -2.10 20.99
C LEU A 160 4.60 -2.71 21.17
N ARG A 161 3.56 -1.90 21.47
CA ARG A 161 2.18 -2.38 21.51
C ARG A 161 1.78 -2.83 20.10
N PHE A 162 1.41 -4.10 19.98
CA PHE A 162 0.89 -4.67 18.76
C PHE A 162 -0.64 -4.67 18.78
N ILE A 163 -1.26 -4.12 17.74
CA ILE A 163 -2.70 -4.26 17.52
C ILE A 163 -2.97 -4.83 16.13
N GLN A 164 -4.16 -5.37 15.93
CA GLN A 164 -4.57 -5.98 14.65
C GLN A 164 -4.36 -5.03 13.44
N ALA A 165 -4.57 -3.72 13.63
CA ALA A 165 -4.35 -2.71 12.60
C ALA A 165 -2.91 -2.65 12.06
N ASP A 166 -1.93 -3.16 12.83
CA ASP A 166 -0.51 -3.10 12.51
C ASP A 166 -0.02 -4.29 11.68
N ILE A 167 -0.82 -5.36 11.59
CA ILE A 167 -0.47 -6.61 10.90
C ILE A 167 0.09 -6.30 9.51
N PHE A 168 -0.59 -5.45 8.73
CA PHE A 168 -0.16 -5.08 7.38
C PHE A 168 1.23 -4.44 7.36
N VAL A 169 1.45 -3.38 8.14
CA VAL A 169 2.71 -2.62 8.08
C VAL A 169 3.88 -3.46 8.59
N LEU A 170 3.66 -4.24 9.65
CA LEU A 170 4.70 -5.09 10.23
C LEU A 170 5.06 -6.28 9.35
N SER A 171 4.07 -7.01 8.83
CA SER A 171 4.33 -8.12 7.91
C SER A 171 5.01 -7.64 6.63
N LEU A 172 4.64 -6.46 6.12
CA LEU A 172 5.30 -5.83 4.98
C LEU A 172 6.75 -5.44 5.31
N ALA A 173 7.00 -4.84 6.47
CA ALA A 173 8.36 -4.47 6.92
C ALA A 173 9.26 -5.71 7.09
N ILE A 174 8.72 -6.77 7.68
CA ILE A 174 9.43 -8.02 7.89
C ILE A 174 9.73 -8.67 6.55
N SER A 175 8.75 -8.76 5.65
CA SER A 175 8.93 -9.35 4.32
C SER A 175 9.98 -8.60 3.49
N SER A 176 9.91 -7.27 3.42
CA SER A 176 10.88 -6.49 2.65
C SER A 176 12.29 -6.57 3.22
N THR A 177 12.43 -6.57 4.55
CA THR A 177 13.73 -6.73 5.20
C THR A 177 14.30 -8.13 4.98
N LEU A 178 13.48 -9.18 5.12
CA LEU A 178 13.92 -10.55 4.86
C LEU A 178 14.26 -10.76 3.39
N ALA A 179 13.57 -10.12 2.45
CA ALA A 179 13.90 -10.16 1.03
C ALA A 179 15.29 -9.60 0.75
N ILE A 180 15.61 -8.43 1.32
CA ILE A 180 16.93 -7.82 1.19
C ILE A 180 17.97 -8.75 1.81
N LEU A 181 17.77 -9.17 3.05
CA LEU A 181 18.71 -10.03 3.78
C LEU A 181 18.95 -11.35 3.05
N TRP A 182 17.89 -11.99 2.55
CA TRP A 182 17.96 -13.20 1.76
C TRP A 182 18.84 -12.97 0.53
N GLY A 183 18.52 -11.97 -0.30
CA GLY A 183 19.24 -11.69 -1.53
C GLY A 183 20.72 -11.34 -1.32
N VAL A 184 21.05 -10.61 -0.25
CA VAL A 184 22.46 -10.25 0.03
C VAL A 184 23.29 -11.40 0.63
N THR A 185 22.64 -12.40 1.23
CA THR A 185 23.34 -13.53 1.87
C THR A 185 23.52 -14.73 0.95
N GLN A 186 22.89 -14.75 -0.24
CA GLN A 186 22.93 -15.90 -1.16
C GLN A 186 24.36 -16.34 -1.52
N ILE A 187 25.25 -15.39 -1.80
CA ILE A 187 26.62 -15.68 -2.24
C ILE A 187 27.55 -15.93 -1.06
N SER A 188 27.36 -15.19 0.04
CA SER A 188 28.30 -15.18 1.17
C SER A 188 28.02 -16.27 2.19
N ASN A 189 26.75 -16.66 2.40
CA ASN A 189 26.36 -17.68 3.35
C ASN A 189 25.07 -18.41 2.94
N PRO A 190 25.15 -19.47 2.11
CA PRO A 190 23.99 -20.19 1.60
C PRO A 190 23.09 -20.79 2.69
N PHE A 191 23.68 -21.22 3.82
CA PHE A 191 22.92 -21.77 4.95
C PHE A 191 21.98 -20.72 5.56
N TYR A 192 22.50 -19.55 5.93
CA TYR A 192 21.65 -18.46 6.44
C TYR A 192 20.68 -17.95 5.38
N SER A 193 21.09 -17.91 4.12
CA SER A 193 20.21 -17.51 3.01
C SER A 193 18.97 -18.40 2.90
N ASN A 194 19.12 -19.72 3.03
CA ASN A 194 17.97 -20.63 3.01
C ASN A 194 17.00 -20.43 4.18
N ILE A 195 17.52 -20.12 5.38
CA ILE A 195 16.68 -19.78 6.54
C ILE A 195 15.92 -18.48 6.27
N LEU A 196 16.62 -17.45 5.78
CA LEU A 196 16.02 -16.16 5.45
C LEU A 196 14.97 -16.27 4.34
N LEU A 197 15.19 -17.15 3.36
CA LEU A 197 14.22 -17.46 2.31
C LEU A 197 12.93 -18.05 2.92
N VAL A 198 13.03 -19.05 3.80
CA VAL A 198 11.85 -19.65 4.43
C VAL A 198 11.07 -18.60 5.21
N LEU A 199 11.76 -17.78 6.01
CA LEU A 199 11.14 -16.69 6.77
C LEU A 199 10.50 -15.67 5.82
N TYR A 200 11.17 -15.32 4.72
CA TYR A 200 10.65 -14.42 3.69
C TYR A 200 9.36 -14.96 3.08
N LEU A 201 9.31 -16.23 2.67
CA LEU A 201 8.11 -16.86 2.12
C LEU A 201 6.96 -16.90 3.14
N VAL A 202 7.24 -17.29 4.39
CA VAL A 202 6.24 -17.30 5.47
C VAL A 202 5.71 -15.89 5.74
N SER A 203 6.58 -14.88 5.77
CA SER A 203 6.16 -13.50 6.00
C SER A 203 5.27 -12.96 4.88
N ASN A 204 5.46 -13.39 3.62
CA ASN A 204 4.55 -13.07 2.52
C ASN A 204 3.20 -13.76 2.65
N LEU A 205 3.20 -15.03 3.06
CA LEU A 205 1.95 -15.75 3.33
C LEU A 205 1.16 -15.07 4.45
N ILE A 206 1.83 -14.59 5.50
CA ILE A 206 1.19 -13.80 6.55
C ILE A 206 0.70 -12.46 5.99
N LEU A 207 1.53 -11.73 5.23
CA LEU A 207 1.18 -10.43 4.66
C LEU A 207 -0.11 -10.49 3.83
N PHE A 208 -0.18 -11.43 2.88
CA PHE A 208 -1.32 -11.53 1.96
C PHE A 208 -2.46 -12.40 2.50
N GLY A 209 -2.16 -13.43 3.30
CA GLY A 209 -3.17 -14.26 3.95
C GLY A 209 -3.95 -13.51 5.04
N SER A 210 -3.35 -12.47 5.65
CA SER A 210 -3.99 -11.69 6.71
C SER A 210 -4.81 -10.48 6.21
N ILE A 211 -5.00 -10.33 4.89
CA ILE A 211 -5.69 -9.17 4.31
C ILE A 211 -7.05 -8.86 4.98
N PRO A 212 -7.97 -9.83 5.18
CA PRO A 212 -9.26 -9.57 5.83
C PRO A 212 -9.16 -8.89 7.21
N TRP A 213 -8.13 -9.27 7.97
CA TRP A 213 -7.93 -8.79 9.33
C TRP A 213 -7.00 -7.58 9.40
N SER A 214 -6.44 -7.12 8.28
CA SER A 214 -5.47 -6.05 8.25
C SER A 214 -6.05 -4.76 7.67
N LYS A 215 -5.19 -3.75 7.52
CA LYS A 215 -5.51 -2.52 6.82
C LYS A 215 -5.31 -2.64 5.30
N PHE A 216 -4.76 -3.72 4.74
CA PHE A 216 -4.39 -3.79 3.32
C PHE A 216 -5.51 -3.35 2.35
N ALA A 217 -6.74 -3.86 2.57
CA ALA A 217 -7.86 -3.62 1.67
C ALA A 217 -8.24 -2.13 1.51
N HIS A 218 -7.87 -1.25 2.46
CA HIS A 218 -8.17 0.18 2.35
C HIS A 218 -7.55 0.84 1.14
N MET A 219 -6.48 0.27 0.58
CA MET A 219 -5.83 0.79 -0.61
C MET A 219 -6.77 0.77 -1.83
N PHE A 220 -7.75 -0.15 -1.87
CA PHE A 220 -8.66 -0.29 -3.01
C PHE A 220 -9.92 0.56 -2.89
N TYR A 221 -10.51 0.69 -1.70
CA TYR A 221 -11.76 1.42 -1.53
C TYR A 221 -11.59 2.92 -1.21
N LYS A 222 -10.45 3.34 -0.64
CA LYS A 222 -10.20 4.75 -0.33
C LYS A 222 -10.24 5.65 -1.57
N PRO A 223 -9.65 5.29 -2.73
CA PRO A 223 -9.78 6.08 -3.96
C PRO A 223 -11.24 6.28 -4.40
N GLY A 224 -12.09 5.27 -4.22
CA GLY A 224 -13.53 5.37 -4.47
C GLY A 224 -14.20 6.39 -3.56
N ALA A 225 -13.87 6.38 -2.26
CA ALA A 225 -14.37 7.37 -1.31
C ALA A 225 -13.88 8.80 -1.63
N SER A 226 -12.63 8.96 -2.08
CA SER A 226 -12.07 10.23 -2.53
C SER A 226 -12.79 10.75 -3.78
N LEU A 227 -13.07 9.87 -4.75
CA LEU A 227 -13.88 10.19 -5.92
C LEU A 227 -15.28 10.67 -5.52
N GLN A 228 -15.96 9.92 -4.64
CA GLN A 228 -17.27 10.31 -4.12
C GLN A 228 -17.24 11.67 -3.43
N LYS A 229 -16.19 11.96 -2.65
CA LYS A 229 -16.03 13.26 -2.01
C LYS A 229 -15.92 14.40 -3.04
N ARG A 230 -15.14 14.22 -4.10
CA ARG A 230 -14.98 15.24 -5.16
C ARG A 230 -16.25 15.42 -5.98
N VAL A 231 -16.96 14.33 -6.28
CA VAL A 231 -18.27 14.38 -6.95
C VAL A 231 -19.28 15.13 -6.09
N ALA A 232 -19.38 14.81 -4.80
CA ALA A 232 -20.28 15.50 -3.87
C ALA A 232 -19.97 17.00 -3.73
N GLN A 233 -18.69 17.39 -3.82
CA GLN A 233 -18.30 18.80 -3.85
C GLN A 233 -18.69 19.47 -5.17
N ALA A 234 -18.57 18.75 -6.28
CA ALA A 234 -18.86 19.27 -7.60
C ALA A 234 -20.36 19.38 -7.89
N ASP A 235 -21.20 18.48 -7.37
CA ASP A 235 -22.66 18.50 -7.54
C ASP A 235 -23.40 19.35 -6.48
N GLY A 236 -22.66 19.89 -5.50
CA GLY A 236 -23.19 20.73 -4.42
C GLY A 236 -23.90 19.97 -3.30
N SER A 237 -24.00 18.64 -3.37
CA SER A 237 -24.57 17.84 -2.27
C SER A 237 -23.70 17.89 -1.02
N ASN A 238 -22.39 18.11 -1.16
CA ASN A 238 -21.39 18.29 -0.11
C ASN A 238 -21.44 17.25 1.01
N ARG A 239 -21.99 16.05 0.75
CA ARG A 239 -22.27 15.02 1.78
C ARG A 239 -23.07 15.57 2.98
N ASN A 240 -24.00 16.50 2.73
CA ASN A 240 -24.76 17.24 3.74
C ASN A 240 -23.89 18.10 4.68
N LEU A 241 -22.67 18.47 4.26
CA LEU A 241 -21.85 19.43 4.97
C LEU A 241 -22.12 20.84 4.42
N PRO A 242 -22.03 21.89 5.26
CA PRO A 242 -22.12 23.25 4.78
C PRO A 242 -20.94 23.59 3.86
N GLU A 243 -21.15 24.55 2.96
CA GLU A 243 -20.08 25.10 2.15
C GLU A 243 -19.02 25.79 3.04
N PRO A 244 -17.74 25.82 2.62
CA PRO A 244 -16.71 26.58 3.33
C PRO A 244 -17.13 28.03 3.51
N ALA A 245 -16.89 28.60 4.69
CA ALA A 245 -17.23 30.00 4.95
C ALA A 245 -16.33 30.95 4.15
N ASP A 246 -16.94 31.94 3.49
CA ASP A 246 -16.22 33.00 2.76
C ASP A 246 -15.51 34.01 3.68
N LYS A 247 -15.81 33.99 4.98
CA LYS A 247 -15.24 34.91 5.96
C LYS A 247 -13.80 34.50 6.31
N PRO A 248 -12.85 35.45 6.42
CA PRO A 248 -11.52 35.16 6.92
C PRO A 248 -11.61 34.53 8.31
N ALA A 249 -10.69 33.63 8.65
CA ALA A 249 -10.67 32.97 9.96
C ALA A 249 -10.56 34.02 11.08
N ILE A 250 -11.69 34.29 11.75
CA ILE A 250 -11.81 35.34 12.79
C ILE A 250 -11.23 34.86 14.12
N TYR A 251 -11.31 33.54 14.35
CA TYR A 251 -10.64 32.89 15.47
C TYR A 251 -9.27 32.43 14.98
N GLY A 252 -8.21 32.80 15.72
CA GLY A 252 -6.90 32.19 15.50
C GLY A 252 -7.06 30.67 15.53
N THR A 253 -6.48 29.97 14.55
CA THR A 253 -6.36 28.51 14.63
C THR A 253 -5.73 28.22 15.98
N VAL A 254 -6.48 27.59 16.89
CA VAL A 254 -5.86 27.02 18.09
C VAL A 254 -4.70 26.22 17.53
N LYS A 255 -3.46 26.52 17.93
CA LYS A 255 -2.29 25.69 17.65
C LYS A 255 -2.43 24.36 18.40
N ARG A 256 -3.58 23.68 18.28
CA ARG A 256 -3.60 22.24 18.36
C ARG A 256 -2.82 21.80 17.15
N VAL A 257 -1.67 21.18 17.40
CA VAL A 257 -1.09 20.24 16.45
C VAL A 257 -2.26 19.46 15.87
N PRO A 258 -2.49 19.48 14.55
CA PRO A 258 -3.66 18.83 13.97
C PRO A 258 -3.61 17.36 14.38
N ARG A 259 -4.35 17.00 15.43
CA ARG A 259 -4.73 15.63 15.76
C ARG A 259 -5.90 15.29 14.85
N ASN A 260 -5.69 15.49 13.54
CA ASN A 260 -6.62 15.10 12.51
C ASN A 260 -6.35 13.62 12.26
N TYR A 261 -7.25 12.81 12.82
CA TYR A 261 -7.38 11.36 12.69
C TYR A 261 -7.00 10.86 11.28
#